data_AF-A0AA51CA27-F1
#
_entry.id   AF-A0AA51CA27-F1
#
_cell.length_a   1.000
_cell.length_b   1.000
_cell.length_c   1.000
_cell.angle_alpha   90.00
_cell.angle_beta   90.00
_cell.angle_gamma   90.00
#
_symmetry.space_group_name_H-M   'P 1'
#
loop_
_entity.id
_entity.type
_entity.pdbx_description
1 polymer ?
#
loop_
_entity_poly.entity_id
_entity_poly.type
_entity_poly.pdbx_seq_one_letter_code
_entity_poly.pdbx_strand_id
1 'polypeptide(L)'
;MSGSRIFLRSNYLGGTGLFRINTYLTNIGRPAEGATVSIIDPDSNSVIEETKTDALGEIPPVPLNAPPIEYSMESDMPRPFNQYNVKVTLPGYDDASITNVQIYPSTTAVQEVSLTPKFEDIDIPYPVLFGDFPPKIPEAEVKKLPFPSNQVVLPQPVVPSIIVVHAGVPEDTSAPNYTVGFKDYIKNVASSEIYATWPRESLKANIHAMLSFTLNRVYTEWYRGKGFNFTITNSTAFDQAFTFGRNIFQEVSDVVDEIFTTYITRPDIRQPLFTQYSDGRRVVREGWLSQWGSKDLADQGYTALQILKNYYGDDILLKQAEKVEGIPLSFPGTPLVIGSTGDSVRMIQEQLNAISNNYPLIPKVIEDGSYGEATAESVKVFQQIFKLPQTGEVNFPTWYKISDVYVAVQKLA
;
A
#
# COMPACT_ATOMS: atom_id res chain seq x y z
N MET A 1 -51.71 0.97 -42.19
CA MET A 1 -51.52 2.19 -41.38
C MET A 1 -50.82 1.78 -40.10
N SER A 2 -49.50 1.97 -40.03
CA SER A 2 -48.72 1.72 -38.82
C SER A 2 -48.96 2.90 -37.89
N GLY A 3 -49.84 2.75 -36.91
CA GLY A 3 -50.09 3.77 -35.89
C GLY A 3 -48.81 3.98 -35.08
N SER A 4 -48.18 5.14 -35.23
CA SER A 4 -47.07 5.55 -34.37
C SER A 4 -47.55 5.54 -32.93
N ARG A 5 -46.96 4.68 -32.09
CA ARG A 5 -47.17 4.70 -30.64
C ARG A 5 -46.79 6.08 -30.11
N ILE A 6 -47.77 6.88 -29.75
CA ILE A 6 -47.57 8.18 -29.12
C ILE A 6 -47.08 7.88 -27.69
N PHE A 7 -45.80 8.13 -27.43
CA PHE A 7 -45.21 8.05 -26.09
C PHE A 7 -45.68 9.26 -25.27
N LEU A 8 -46.91 9.23 -24.77
CA LEU A 8 -47.41 10.22 -23.82
C LEU A 8 -46.71 10.05 -22.48
N ARG A 9 -46.14 11.13 -21.94
CA ARG A 9 -45.42 11.25 -20.65
C ARG A 9 -46.25 10.90 -19.40
N SER A 10 -47.50 10.46 -19.52
CA SER A 10 -48.48 10.53 -18.43
C SER A 10 -48.73 9.23 -17.66
N ASN A 11 -48.02 8.12 -17.93
CA ASN A 11 -48.31 6.80 -17.29
C ASN A 11 -47.07 6.13 -16.66
N TYR A 12 -46.26 6.88 -15.92
CA TYR A 12 -45.09 6.33 -15.21
C TYR A 12 -45.38 5.86 -13.77
N LEU A 13 -46.62 6.00 -13.30
CA LEU A 13 -47.02 5.72 -11.93
C LEU A 13 -48.17 4.70 -11.93
N GLY A 14 -48.01 3.64 -11.16
CA GLY A 14 -49.01 2.57 -11.04
C GLY A 14 -48.46 1.20 -10.65
N GLY A 15 -47.14 1.04 -10.70
CA GLY A 15 -46.42 -0.09 -10.13
C GLY A 15 -45.05 0.30 -9.57
N THR A 16 -44.38 -0.68 -8.96
CA THR A 16 -43.03 -0.51 -8.39
C THR A 16 -42.19 -1.71 -8.78
N GLY A 17 -40.98 -1.49 -9.28
CA GLY A 17 -39.96 -2.51 -9.42
C GLY A 17 -38.83 -2.29 -8.43
N LEU A 18 -38.04 -3.32 -8.16
CA LEU A 18 -36.83 -3.20 -7.35
C LEU A 18 -35.61 -3.08 -8.26
N PHE A 19 -34.66 -2.23 -7.88
CA PHE A 19 -33.36 -2.12 -8.52
C PHE A 19 -32.27 -2.59 -7.56
N ARG A 20 -31.37 -3.42 -8.06
CA ARG A 20 -30.14 -3.85 -7.38
C ARG A 20 -28.95 -3.55 -8.29
N ILE A 21 -27.83 -3.25 -7.67
CA ILE A 21 -26.56 -3.08 -8.37
C ILE A 21 -25.50 -3.88 -7.64
N ASN A 22 -24.63 -4.55 -8.40
CA ASN A 22 -23.41 -5.12 -7.86
C ASN A 22 -22.23 -4.45 -8.55
N THR A 23 -21.23 -4.10 -7.75
CA THR A 23 -20.09 -3.32 -8.20
C THR A 23 -18.79 -4.06 -7.88
N TYR A 24 -17.90 -4.10 -8.87
CA TYR A 24 -16.65 -4.86 -8.79
C TYR A 24 -15.48 -4.03 -9.30
N LEU A 25 -14.26 -4.35 -8.85
CA LEU A 25 -13.03 -3.74 -9.33
C LEU A 25 -12.45 -4.61 -10.46
N THR A 26 -12.22 -4.03 -11.65
CA THR A 26 -11.85 -4.76 -12.89
C THR A 26 -10.57 -5.60 -12.74
N ASN A 27 -9.64 -5.17 -11.89
CA ASN A 27 -8.30 -5.75 -11.83
C ASN A 27 -8.22 -7.08 -11.05
N ILE A 28 -9.17 -7.33 -10.15
CA ILE A 28 -9.10 -8.42 -9.17
C ILE A 28 -10.46 -9.10 -8.89
N GLY A 29 -11.56 -8.63 -9.50
CA GLY A 29 -12.91 -9.21 -9.27
C GLY A 29 -13.42 -9.02 -7.83
N ARG A 30 -12.77 -8.17 -7.05
CA ARG A 30 -13.17 -7.84 -5.66
C ARG A 30 -14.38 -6.91 -5.68
N PRO A 31 -15.30 -7.04 -4.71
CA PRO A 31 -16.36 -6.06 -4.52
C PRO A 31 -15.83 -4.63 -4.33
N ALA A 32 -16.50 -3.66 -4.96
CA ALA A 32 -16.16 -2.26 -4.86
C ALA A 32 -16.85 -1.62 -3.65
N GLU A 33 -16.37 -1.92 -2.45
CA GLU A 33 -16.89 -1.38 -1.18
C GLU A 33 -16.77 0.15 -1.11
N GLY A 34 -17.81 0.81 -0.61
CA GLY A 34 -17.83 2.27 -0.40
C GLY A 34 -17.98 3.11 -1.67
N ALA A 35 -18.23 2.48 -2.83
CA ALA A 35 -18.56 3.17 -4.07
C ALA A 35 -19.91 3.87 -3.94
N THR A 36 -19.97 5.13 -4.36
CA THR A 36 -21.20 5.92 -4.35
C THR A 36 -22.00 5.62 -5.61
N VAL A 37 -23.24 5.16 -5.44
CA VAL A 37 -24.21 4.90 -6.51
C VAL A 37 -25.29 5.97 -6.47
N SER A 38 -25.45 6.72 -7.56
CA SER A 38 -26.50 7.73 -7.73
C SER A 38 -27.46 7.27 -8.82
N ILE A 39 -28.75 7.14 -8.49
CA ILE A 39 -29.83 6.80 -9.43
C ILE A 39 -30.50 8.11 -9.84
N ILE A 40 -30.62 8.36 -11.14
CA ILE A 40 -30.94 9.66 -11.73
C ILE A 40 -32.12 9.50 -12.67
N ASP A 41 -33.09 10.41 -12.58
CA ASP A 41 -34.17 10.51 -13.56
C ASP A 41 -33.61 11.06 -14.89
N PRO A 42 -33.78 10.37 -16.02
CA PRO A 42 -33.15 10.76 -17.28
C PRO A 42 -33.76 12.01 -17.91
N ASP A 43 -35.00 12.40 -17.53
CA ASP A 43 -35.69 13.55 -18.09
C ASP A 43 -35.40 14.84 -17.31
N SER A 44 -35.47 14.79 -15.97
CA SER A 44 -35.22 15.93 -15.09
C SER A 44 -33.76 16.08 -14.68
N ASN A 45 -32.96 15.03 -14.84
CA ASN A 45 -31.60 14.90 -14.33
C ASN A 45 -31.49 15.03 -12.79
N SER A 46 -32.59 14.82 -12.07
CA SER A 46 -32.60 14.84 -10.60
C SER A 46 -32.13 13.50 -10.03
N VAL A 47 -31.32 13.54 -8.98
CA VAL A 47 -30.95 12.35 -8.20
C VAL A 47 -32.19 11.88 -7.42
N ILE A 48 -32.60 10.64 -7.69
CA ILE A 48 -33.72 9.97 -7.03
C ILE A 48 -33.27 9.31 -5.73
N GLU A 49 -32.11 8.67 -5.76
CA GLU A 49 -31.51 7.99 -4.62
C GLU A 49 -29.97 8.07 -4.75
N GLU A 50 -29.29 8.21 -3.63
CA GLU A 50 -27.83 8.12 -3.56
C GLU A 50 -27.42 7.33 -2.33
N THR A 51 -26.60 6.29 -2.52
CA THR A 51 -26.16 5.41 -1.44
C THR A 51 -24.77 4.85 -1.72
N LYS A 52 -24.17 4.20 -0.72
CA LYS A 52 -22.86 3.56 -0.82
C LYS A 52 -22.98 2.06 -0.80
N THR A 53 -22.10 1.40 -1.54
CA THR A 53 -22.00 -0.05 -1.56
C THR A 53 -21.37 -0.58 -0.26
N ASP A 54 -21.83 -1.75 0.18
CA ASP A 54 -21.31 -2.46 1.34
C ASP A 54 -20.04 -3.25 1.01
N ALA A 55 -19.54 -4.06 1.97
CA ALA A 55 -18.37 -4.91 1.80
C ALA A 55 -18.52 -5.98 0.70
N LEU A 56 -19.75 -6.25 0.25
CA LEU A 56 -20.06 -7.16 -0.86
C LEU A 56 -20.25 -6.39 -2.18
N GLY A 57 -20.05 -5.06 -2.19
CA GLY A 57 -20.15 -4.24 -3.39
C GLY A 57 -21.60 -4.03 -3.83
N GLU A 58 -22.55 -4.28 -2.93
CA GLU A 58 -23.99 -4.19 -3.21
C GLU A 58 -24.62 -2.99 -2.50
N ILE A 59 -25.77 -2.54 -3.00
CA ILE A 59 -26.65 -1.61 -2.28
C ILE A 59 -27.93 -2.34 -1.88
N PRO A 60 -28.61 -1.90 -0.80
CA PRO A 60 -29.96 -2.38 -0.49
C PRO A 60 -30.92 -2.20 -1.69
N PRO A 61 -31.82 -3.15 -1.99
CA PRO A 61 -32.73 -3.03 -3.12
C PRO A 61 -33.55 -1.73 -3.07
N VAL A 62 -33.47 -0.93 -4.14
CA VAL A 62 -34.13 0.37 -4.22
C VAL A 62 -35.47 0.23 -4.95
N PRO A 63 -36.61 0.56 -4.31
CA PRO A 63 -37.89 0.59 -4.98
C PRO A 63 -37.99 1.79 -5.92
N LEU A 64 -38.25 1.54 -7.20
CA LEU A 64 -38.37 2.57 -8.23
C LEU A 64 -39.73 2.50 -8.92
N ASN A 65 -40.24 3.67 -9.30
CA ASN A 65 -41.54 3.79 -9.96
C ASN A 65 -41.51 3.14 -11.33
N ALA A 66 -42.54 2.33 -11.59
CA ALA A 66 -42.75 1.68 -12.87
C ALA A 66 -44.22 1.84 -13.31
N PRO A 67 -44.53 1.67 -14.61
CA PRO A 67 -45.89 1.58 -15.10
C PRO A 67 -46.66 0.39 -14.47
N PRO A 68 -47.99 0.35 -14.57
CA PRO A 68 -48.79 -0.80 -14.14
C PRO A 68 -48.39 -2.11 -14.83
N ILE A 69 -48.51 -3.25 -14.13
CA ILE A 69 -48.08 -4.56 -14.64
C ILE A 69 -48.85 -4.98 -15.90
N GLU A 70 -50.11 -4.56 -16.03
CA GLU A 70 -50.99 -4.84 -17.17
C GLU A 70 -50.35 -4.40 -18.49
N TYR A 71 -49.47 -3.40 -18.47
CA TYR A 71 -48.84 -2.88 -19.69
C TYR A 71 -47.86 -3.89 -20.28
N SER A 72 -47.33 -4.79 -19.46
CA SER A 72 -46.41 -5.86 -19.87
C SER A 72 -47.11 -7.15 -20.26
N MET A 73 -48.42 -7.27 -20.02
CA MET A 73 -49.17 -8.52 -20.19
C MET A 73 -49.85 -8.65 -21.56
N GLU A 74 -50.04 -7.54 -22.28
CA GLU A 74 -50.78 -7.49 -23.56
C GLU A 74 -50.03 -6.68 -24.61
N SER A 75 -50.11 -7.07 -25.89
CA SER A 75 -49.28 -6.50 -26.94
C SER A 75 -49.68 -5.08 -27.38
N ASP A 76 -50.93 -4.65 -27.13
CA ASP A 76 -51.46 -3.34 -27.56
C ASP A 76 -51.42 -2.26 -26.45
N MET A 77 -50.63 -2.51 -25.40
CA MET A 77 -50.51 -1.60 -24.27
C MET A 77 -49.42 -0.53 -24.49
N PRO A 78 -49.46 0.58 -23.72
CA PRO A 78 -48.37 1.56 -23.68
C PRO A 78 -47.06 0.95 -23.13
N ARG A 79 -46.00 1.75 -23.09
CA ARG A 79 -44.67 1.32 -22.64
C ARG A 79 -44.70 0.65 -21.24
N PRO A 80 -44.20 -0.60 -21.08
CA PRO A 80 -44.35 -1.37 -19.84
C PRO A 80 -43.26 -1.17 -18.77
N PHE A 81 -42.31 -0.27 -18.98
CA PHE A 81 -41.17 -0.05 -18.08
C PHE A 81 -40.84 1.43 -17.93
N ASN A 82 -40.27 1.81 -16.79
CA ASN A 82 -39.63 3.12 -16.62
C ASN A 82 -38.12 3.02 -16.87
N GLN A 83 -37.43 4.16 -17.00
CA GLN A 83 -35.98 4.24 -17.23
C GLN A 83 -35.29 5.13 -16.22
N TYR A 84 -34.08 4.74 -15.81
CA TYR A 84 -33.22 5.50 -14.91
C TYR A 84 -31.78 5.50 -15.44
N ASN A 85 -31.05 6.59 -15.18
CA ASN A 85 -29.61 6.62 -15.34
C ASN A 85 -28.94 6.27 -14.01
N VAL A 86 -27.81 5.60 -14.05
CA VAL A 86 -27.06 5.20 -12.86
C VAL A 86 -25.63 5.67 -13.01
N LYS A 87 -25.13 6.42 -12.03
CA LYS A 87 -23.73 6.83 -11.94
C LYS A 87 -23.09 6.13 -10.75
N VAL A 88 -21.92 5.54 -10.95
CA VAL A 88 -21.12 4.92 -9.89
C VAL A 88 -19.77 5.61 -9.83
N THR A 89 -19.38 6.07 -8.64
CA THR A 89 -18.09 6.75 -8.41
C THR A 89 -17.37 6.12 -7.24
N LEU A 90 -16.06 5.93 -7.38
CA LEU A 90 -15.18 5.45 -6.33
C LEU A 90 -13.83 6.21 -6.44
N PRO A 91 -13.32 6.81 -5.36
CA PRO A 91 -12.02 7.49 -5.41
C PRO A 91 -10.90 6.57 -5.92
N GLY A 92 -10.09 7.07 -6.87
CA GLY A 92 -9.04 6.29 -7.53
C GLY A 92 -9.50 5.44 -8.73
N TYR A 93 -10.79 5.49 -9.08
CA TYR A 93 -11.36 4.75 -10.21
C TYR A 93 -12.07 5.67 -11.20
N ASP A 94 -12.22 5.20 -12.44
CA ASP A 94 -13.02 5.86 -13.46
C ASP A 94 -14.51 5.82 -13.08
N ASP A 95 -15.19 6.93 -13.35
CA ASP A 95 -16.63 7.02 -13.13
C ASP A 95 -17.35 6.11 -14.13
N ALA A 96 -18.23 5.23 -13.64
CA ALA A 96 -19.11 4.46 -14.51
C ALA A 96 -20.47 5.17 -14.63
N SER A 97 -21.01 5.23 -15.84
CA SER A 97 -22.35 5.79 -16.11
C SER A 97 -23.13 4.85 -17.03
N ILE A 98 -24.29 4.42 -16.56
CA ILE A 98 -25.21 3.55 -17.29
C ILE A 98 -26.46 4.37 -17.57
N THR A 99 -26.85 4.48 -18.83
CA THR A 99 -28.05 5.23 -19.20
C THR A 99 -29.20 4.27 -19.48
N ASN A 100 -30.43 4.73 -19.17
CA ASN A 100 -31.65 4.05 -19.56
C ASN A 100 -31.84 2.62 -19.00
N VAL A 101 -31.38 2.37 -17.76
CA VAL A 101 -31.67 1.16 -17.00
C VAL A 101 -33.19 0.98 -16.87
N GLN A 102 -33.71 -0.17 -17.27
CA GLN A 102 -35.14 -0.43 -17.33
C GLN A 102 -35.67 -1.05 -16.03
N ILE A 103 -36.79 -0.52 -15.54
CA ILE A 103 -37.50 -1.05 -14.36
C ILE A 103 -38.92 -1.46 -14.75
N TYR A 104 -39.25 -2.73 -14.52
CA TYR A 104 -40.59 -3.29 -14.71
C TYR A 104 -41.28 -3.48 -13.35
N PRO A 105 -42.61 -3.32 -13.27
CA PRO A 105 -43.35 -3.50 -12.03
C PRO A 105 -43.29 -4.94 -11.51
N SER A 106 -43.24 -5.12 -10.18
CA SER A 106 -43.19 -6.42 -9.48
C SER A 106 -41.99 -7.32 -9.84
N THR A 107 -40.94 -6.76 -10.44
CA THR A 107 -39.70 -7.48 -10.78
C THR A 107 -38.50 -6.83 -10.12
N THR A 108 -37.37 -7.53 -10.11
CA THR A 108 -36.07 -6.98 -9.69
C THR A 108 -35.15 -6.88 -10.88
N ALA A 109 -34.71 -5.67 -11.20
CA ALA A 109 -33.64 -5.40 -12.17
C ALA A 109 -32.29 -5.43 -11.44
N VAL A 110 -31.33 -6.17 -11.99
CA VAL A 110 -29.96 -6.26 -11.45
C VAL A 110 -29.00 -5.67 -12.47
N GLN A 111 -28.19 -4.70 -12.07
CA GLN A 111 -27.16 -4.08 -12.91
C GLN A 111 -25.77 -4.42 -12.39
N GLU A 112 -24.93 -4.91 -13.30
CA GLU A 112 -23.53 -5.21 -13.03
C GLU A 112 -22.65 -4.05 -13.48
N VAL A 113 -21.70 -3.63 -12.62
CA VAL A 113 -20.77 -2.53 -12.91
C VAL A 113 -19.35 -2.91 -12.51
N SER A 114 -18.41 -2.81 -13.45
CA SER A 114 -16.98 -2.96 -13.17
C SER A 114 -16.29 -1.59 -13.23
N LEU A 115 -15.59 -1.22 -12.16
CA LEU A 115 -14.83 0.01 -12.03
C LEU A 115 -13.35 -0.25 -12.33
N THR A 116 -12.83 0.51 -13.28
CA THR A 116 -11.42 0.45 -13.69
C THR A 116 -10.63 1.50 -12.90
N PRO A 117 -9.47 1.15 -12.30
CA PRO A 117 -8.64 2.14 -11.64
C PRO A 117 -8.19 3.22 -12.63
N LYS A 118 -8.19 4.47 -12.17
CA LYS A 118 -7.59 5.57 -12.92
C LYS A 118 -6.08 5.36 -12.96
N PHE A 119 -5.50 5.46 -14.16
CA PHE A 119 -4.06 5.58 -14.29
C PHE A 119 -3.68 7.03 -13.97
N GLU A 120 -2.96 7.24 -12.87
CA GLU A 120 -2.40 8.55 -12.54
C GLU A 120 -1.19 8.84 -13.43
N ASP A 121 -1.08 10.07 -13.92
CA ASP A 121 0.10 10.50 -14.67
C ASP A 121 1.34 10.39 -13.80
N ILE A 122 2.37 9.72 -14.32
CA ILE A 122 3.62 9.48 -13.59
C ILE A 122 4.64 10.53 -14.04
N ASP A 123 4.90 11.51 -13.18
CA ASP A 123 5.98 12.47 -13.39
C ASP A 123 7.31 11.90 -12.85
N ILE A 124 8.22 11.57 -13.76
CA ILE A 124 9.54 11.04 -13.41
C ILE A 124 10.55 12.20 -13.46
N PRO A 125 11.04 12.70 -12.30
CA PRO A 125 11.99 13.79 -12.28
C PRO A 125 13.36 13.34 -12.79
N TYR A 126 14.23 14.31 -13.05
CA TYR A 126 15.64 14.02 -13.32
C TYR A 126 16.28 13.22 -12.16
N PRO A 127 17.21 12.29 -12.44
CA PRO A 127 17.99 11.65 -11.39
C PRO A 127 18.75 12.66 -10.53
N VAL A 128 18.99 12.33 -9.27
CA VAL A 128 19.62 13.23 -8.27
C VAL A 128 20.98 13.77 -8.73
N LEU A 129 21.76 12.96 -9.45
CA LEU A 129 23.05 13.38 -10.01
C LEU A 129 22.95 14.52 -11.04
N PHE A 130 21.80 14.68 -11.69
CA PHE A 130 21.56 15.72 -12.69
C PHE A 130 20.70 16.87 -12.16
N GLY A 131 19.60 16.54 -11.49
CA GLY A 131 18.63 17.52 -11.02
C GLY A 131 19.13 18.40 -9.88
N ASP A 132 18.36 19.44 -9.60
CA ASP A 132 18.58 20.31 -8.45
C ASP A 132 17.72 19.81 -7.28
N PHE A 133 18.38 19.23 -6.29
CA PHE A 133 17.75 18.62 -5.12
C PHE A 133 18.38 19.18 -3.86
N PRO A 134 17.59 19.35 -2.78
CA PRO A 134 18.13 19.76 -1.49
C PRO A 134 19.28 18.85 -1.03
N PRO A 135 20.37 19.42 -0.50
CA PRO A 135 21.49 18.63 0.02
C PRO A 135 21.04 17.82 1.23
N LYS A 136 21.58 16.61 1.34
CA LYS A 136 21.27 15.70 2.44
C LYS A 136 21.73 16.28 3.78
N ILE A 137 20.85 16.18 4.79
CA ILE A 137 21.10 16.60 6.17
C ILE A 137 21.99 15.54 6.82
N PRO A 138 23.15 15.90 7.38
CA PRO A 138 24.01 14.92 8.03
C PRO A 138 23.39 14.32 9.29
N GLU A 139 23.52 13.01 9.42
CA GLU A 139 23.18 12.28 10.62
C GLU A 139 24.28 11.28 10.96
N ALA A 140 24.36 10.89 12.24
CA ALA A 140 25.32 9.87 12.68
C ALA A 140 25.10 8.53 11.95
N GLU A 141 26.20 7.89 11.54
CA GLU A 141 26.18 6.54 10.94
C GLU A 141 25.63 5.47 11.89
N VAL A 142 25.82 5.66 13.21
CA VAL A 142 25.32 4.78 14.26
C VAL A 142 24.28 5.52 15.07
N LYS A 143 23.04 5.04 15.06
CA LYS A 143 21.96 5.66 15.83
C LYS A 143 22.04 5.21 17.29
N LYS A 144 21.80 6.14 18.22
CA LYS A 144 21.67 5.80 19.64
C LYS A 144 20.35 5.06 19.84
N LEU A 145 20.42 3.84 20.38
CA LEU A 145 19.28 3.01 20.77
C LEU A 145 19.20 3.03 22.31
N PRO A 146 18.03 3.13 22.98
CA PRO A 146 16.72 3.69 22.60
C PRO A 146 16.41 5.04 23.32
N PHE A 147 15.30 5.71 22.97
CA PHE A 147 14.62 6.73 23.82
C PHE A 147 13.16 6.26 24.09
N PRO A 148 12.48 6.73 25.15
CA PRO A 148 12.07 5.97 26.34
C PRO A 148 10.97 4.87 26.17
N SER A 149 11.18 3.79 26.96
CA SER A 149 10.31 2.71 27.49
C SER A 149 9.25 1.98 26.65
N ASN A 150 8.79 2.51 25.51
CA ASN A 150 7.61 1.96 24.82
C ASN A 150 7.88 1.66 23.35
N GLN A 151 9.05 1.18 22.97
CA GLN A 151 9.32 0.78 21.59
C GLN A 151 10.38 -0.32 21.53
N VAL A 152 10.06 -1.37 20.77
CA VAL A 152 10.90 -2.56 20.62
C VAL A 152 11.71 -2.39 19.34
N VAL A 153 12.98 -2.00 19.47
CA VAL A 153 13.93 -2.10 18.37
C VAL A 153 14.01 -3.56 17.93
N LEU A 154 14.04 -3.82 16.62
CA LEU A 154 14.19 -5.17 16.10
C LEU A 154 15.42 -5.85 16.75
N PRO A 155 15.30 -7.10 17.22
CA PRO A 155 16.42 -7.78 17.91
C PRO A 155 17.63 -7.98 17.00
N GLN A 156 17.41 -7.98 15.68
CA GLN A 156 18.43 -8.07 14.63
C GLN A 156 17.94 -7.40 13.34
N PRO A 157 18.86 -7.02 12.42
CA PRO A 157 18.47 -6.50 11.11
C PRO A 157 17.72 -7.54 10.29
N VAL A 158 16.57 -7.15 9.76
CA VAL A 158 15.72 -7.99 8.91
C VAL A 158 15.40 -7.26 7.61
N VAL A 159 15.35 -8.00 6.51
CA VAL A 159 14.87 -7.50 5.22
C VAL A 159 13.36 -7.63 5.19
N PRO A 160 12.63 -6.50 5.13
CA PRO A 160 11.17 -6.55 5.08
C PRO A 160 10.69 -6.98 3.70
N SER A 161 9.45 -7.47 3.61
CA SER A 161 8.83 -7.72 2.31
C SER A 161 8.38 -6.43 1.62
N ILE A 162 7.96 -5.42 2.39
CA ILE A 162 7.50 -4.11 1.89
C ILE A 162 8.03 -2.94 2.73
N ILE A 163 8.00 -1.75 2.13
CA ILE A 163 8.36 -0.46 2.72
C ILE A 163 7.21 0.52 2.52
N VAL A 164 6.92 1.31 3.57
CA VAL A 164 5.98 2.44 3.48
C VAL A 164 6.79 3.71 3.28
N VAL A 165 6.71 4.30 2.08
CA VAL A 165 7.41 5.51 1.68
C VAL A 165 6.48 6.71 1.78
N HIS A 166 6.85 7.71 2.55
CA HIS A 166 6.15 8.98 2.62
C HIS A 166 6.64 9.92 1.52
N ALA A 167 5.72 10.42 0.68
CA ALA A 167 6.04 11.18 -0.52
C ALA A 167 6.25 12.69 -0.27
N GLY A 168 6.92 13.03 0.82
CA GLY A 168 7.15 14.41 1.25
C GLY A 168 8.23 14.50 2.32
N VAL A 169 8.40 15.70 2.88
CA VAL A 169 9.18 15.87 4.12
C VAL A 169 8.42 15.24 5.30
N PRO A 170 9.07 14.83 6.40
CA PRO A 170 8.43 14.02 7.43
C PRO A 170 7.14 14.60 8.02
N GLU A 171 7.07 15.92 8.18
CA GLU A 171 5.93 16.63 8.78
C GLU A 171 4.83 17.02 7.78
N ASP A 172 4.98 16.70 6.48
CA ASP A 172 3.98 17.03 5.47
C ASP A 172 2.82 16.02 5.48
N THR A 173 1.81 16.27 6.30
CA THR A 173 0.63 15.40 6.41
C THR A 173 -0.24 15.37 5.15
N SER A 174 0.01 16.24 4.16
CA SER A 174 -0.73 16.23 2.89
C SER A 174 -0.15 15.25 1.88
N ALA A 175 1.12 14.85 2.05
CA ALA A 175 1.80 13.94 1.15
C ALA A 175 1.32 12.49 1.35
N PRO A 176 1.07 11.73 0.27
CA PRO A 176 0.61 10.35 0.35
C PRO A 176 1.71 9.40 0.86
N ASN A 177 1.27 8.28 1.41
CA ASN A 177 2.14 7.15 1.74
C ASN A 177 1.98 6.04 0.68
N TYR A 178 3.09 5.61 0.09
CA TYR A 178 3.12 4.50 -0.87
C TYR A 178 3.66 3.24 -0.22
N THR A 179 2.96 2.14 -0.40
CA THR A 179 3.39 0.81 0.06
C THR A 179 3.95 0.02 -1.10
N VAL A 180 5.24 -0.33 -1.04
CA VAL A 180 5.97 -0.97 -2.15
C VAL A 180 6.82 -2.14 -1.68
N GLY A 181 7.09 -3.11 -2.55
CA GLY A 181 8.02 -4.20 -2.26
C GLY A 181 9.41 -3.67 -1.91
N PHE A 182 10.10 -4.26 -0.92
CA PHE A 182 11.43 -3.77 -0.50
C PHE A 182 12.44 -3.73 -1.65
N LYS A 183 12.48 -4.79 -2.48
CA LYS A 183 13.35 -4.81 -3.65
C LYS A 183 12.97 -3.74 -4.66
N ASP A 184 11.68 -3.54 -4.89
CA ASP A 184 11.18 -2.55 -5.85
C ASP A 184 11.49 -1.12 -5.37
N TYR A 185 11.40 -0.87 -4.07
CA TYR A 185 11.86 0.37 -3.44
C TYR A 185 13.35 0.61 -3.72
N ILE A 186 14.22 -0.36 -3.45
CA ILE A 186 15.67 -0.18 -3.66
C ILE A 186 16.00 0.00 -5.15
N LYS A 187 15.34 -0.73 -6.05
CA LYS A 187 15.46 -0.56 -7.50
C LYS A 187 15.06 0.86 -7.94
N ASN A 188 13.98 1.38 -7.37
CA ASN A 188 13.48 2.72 -7.62
C ASN A 188 14.46 3.79 -7.13
N VAL A 189 14.95 3.64 -5.89
CA VAL A 189 15.96 4.54 -5.31
C VAL A 189 17.21 4.56 -6.17
N ALA A 190 17.77 3.40 -6.50
CA ALA A 190 18.97 3.33 -7.34
C ALA A 190 18.74 3.95 -8.73
N SER A 191 17.58 3.73 -9.34
CA SER A 191 17.21 4.34 -10.62
C SER A 191 16.99 5.86 -10.53
N SER A 192 16.74 6.40 -9.34
CA SER A 192 16.56 7.82 -9.05
C SER A 192 17.85 8.52 -8.62
N GLU A 193 18.76 7.79 -7.99
CA GLU A 193 19.96 8.36 -7.38
C GLU A 193 21.18 8.28 -8.29
N ILE A 194 21.32 7.22 -9.10
CA ILE A 194 22.52 6.96 -9.92
C ILE A 194 22.18 6.61 -11.37
N TYR A 195 23.18 6.66 -12.25
CA TYR A 195 23.01 6.26 -13.64
C TYR A 195 23.23 4.74 -13.81
N ALA A 196 22.27 4.08 -14.46
CA ALA A 196 22.33 2.64 -14.73
C ALA A 196 23.46 2.23 -15.69
N THR A 197 24.04 3.17 -16.43
CA THR A 197 25.13 2.94 -17.39
C THR A 197 26.51 2.82 -16.74
N TRP A 198 26.61 2.98 -15.42
CA TRP A 198 27.88 2.92 -14.69
C TRP A 198 28.42 1.49 -14.57
N PRO A 199 29.74 1.32 -14.36
CA PRO A 199 30.34 0.01 -14.14
C PRO A 199 29.62 -0.76 -13.02
N ARG A 200 29.47 -2.07 -13.19
CA ARG A 200 28.72 -2.94 -12.26
C ARG A 200 29.20 -2.81 -10.81
N GLU A 201 30.50 -2.69 -10.58
CA GLU A 201 31.06 -2.53 -9.23
C GLU A 201 30.72 -1.18 -8.59
N SER A 202 30.56 -0.11 -9.39
CA SER A 202 30.03 1.18 -8.90
C SER A 202 28.55 1.06 -8.54
N LEU A 203 27.74 0.39 -9.37
CA LEU A 203 26.32 0.12 -9.07
C LEU A 203 26.20 -0.66 -7.75
N LYS A 204 26.99 -1.74 -7.59
CA LYS A 204 27.03 -2.55 -6.36
C LYS A 204 27.40 -1.72 -5.12
N ALA A 205 28.44 -0.89 -5.20
CA ALA A 205 28.85 -0.04 -4.07
C ALA A 205 27.74 0.93 -3.65
N ASN A 206 27.12 1.62 -4.61
CA ASN A 206 26.01 2.54 -4.33
C ASN A 206 24.78 1.81 -3.77
N ILE A 207 24.39 0.68 -4.35
CA ILE A 207 23.23 -0.09 -3.91
C ILE A 207 23.46 -0.68 -2.52
N HIS A 208 24.68 -1.10 -2.16
CA HIS A 208 24.99 -1.49 -0.77
C HIS A 208 24.81 -0.34 0.22
N ALA A 209 25.22 0.88 -0.14
CA ALA A 209 24.99 2.06 0.68
C ALA A 209 23.49 2.37 0.82
N MET A 210 22.71 2.25 -0.26
CA MET A 210 21.25 2.45 -0.23
C MET A 210 20.55 1.38 0.63
N LEU A 211 20.93 0.12 0.48
CA LEU A 211 20.40 -0.99 1.29
C LEU A 211 20.68 -0.80 2.77
N SER A 212 21.93 -0.47 3.13
CA SER A 212 22.32 -0.25 4.52
C SER A 212 21.60 0.96 5.12
N PHE A 213 21.44 2.04 4.35
CA PHE A 213 20.64 3.20 4.73
C PHE A 213 19.19 2.79 5.04
N THR A 214 18.53 2.09 4.12
CA THR A 214 17.13 1.68 4.29
C THR A 214 16.96 0.71 5.46
N LEU A 215 17.84 -0.29 5.56
CA LEU A 215 17.80 -1.26 6.66
C LEU A 215 18.11 -0.59 8.01
N ASN A 216 18.90 0.49 8.05
CA ASN A 216 19.06 1.29 9.27
C ASN A 216 17.73 1.94 9.68
N ARG A 217 16.99 2.56 8.74
CA ARG A 217 15.67 3.15 9.02
C ARG A 217 14.66 2.12 9.52
N VAL A 218 14.66 0.93 8.90
CA VAL A 218 13.82 -0.21 9.34
C VAL A 218 14.23 -0.69 10.73
N TYR A 219 15.50 -1.03 10.94
CA TYR A 219 16.00 -1.58 12.20
C TYR A 219 15.79 -0.63 13.38
N THR A 220 16.04 0.65 13.18
CA THR A 220 15.91 1.68 14.23
C THR A 220 14.49 2.19 14.41
N GLU A 221 13.56 1.73 13.56
CA GLU A 221 12.20 2.27 13.44
C GLU A 221 12.20 3.81 13.36
N TRP A 222 13.17 4.43 12.69
CA TRP A 222 13.54 5.84 12.89
C TRP A 222 12.38 6.84 12.93
N TYR A 223 11.43 6.72 12.01
CA TYR A 223 10.26 7.60 11.92
C TYR A 223 9.12 7.13 12.83
N ARG A 224 8.88 5.82 12.91
CA ARG A 224 7.86 5.27 13.82
C ARG A 224 8.19 5.52 15.29
N GLY A 225 9.48 5.51 15.60
CA GLY A 225 10.09 5.95 16.85
C GLY A 225 9.72 7.37 17.28
N LYS A 226 9.28 8.19 16.32
CA LYS A 226 8.92 9.60 16.50
C LYS A 226 7.43 9.85 16.31
N GLY A 227 6.62 8.78 16.22
CA GLY A 227 5.16 8.88 16.08
C GLY A 227 4.65 8.94 14.64
N PHE A 228 5.51 8.77 13.63
CA PHE A 228 5.07 8.70 12.23
C PHE A 228 4.61 7.27 11.85
N ASN A 229 3.72 7.15 10.88
CA ASN A 229 3.19 5.85 10.42
C ASN A 229 3.92 5.27 9.19
N PHE A 230 5.01 5.90 8.73
CA PHE A 230 5.80 5.47 7.59
C PHE A 230 7.21 4.99 7.98
N THR A 231 7.89 4.32 7.04
CA THR A 231 9.23 3.75 7.27
C THR A 231 10.33 4.74 6.89
N ILE A 232 10.14 5.46 5.79
CA ILE A 232 11.14 6.32 5.16
C ILE A 232 10.44 7.37 4.30
N THR A 233 11.07 8.50 4.05
CA THR A 233 10.58 9.55 3.14
C THR A 233 11.22 9.43 1.74
N ASN A 234 10.66 10.11 0.75
CA ASN A 234 11.32 10.32 -0.55
C ASN A 234 12.10 11.65 -0.64
N SER A 235 12.17 12.41 0.45
CA SER A 235 12.87 13.70 0.49
C SER A 235 14.37 13.47 0.48
N THR A 236 15.09 13.98 -0.53
CA THR A 236 16.55 13.82 -0.66
C THR A 236 17.34 14.48 0.48
N ALA A 237 16.74 15.45 1.17
CA ALA A 237 17.31 16.07 2.36
C ALA A 237 17.38 15.10 3.54
N PHE A 238 16.34 14.28 3.73
CA PHE A 238 16.21 13.41 4.89
C PHE A 238 16.62 11.97 4.59
N ASP A 239 16.18 11.46 3.44
CA ASP A 239 16.32 10.08 3.02
C ASP A 239 16.82 9.97 1.58
N GLN A 240 16.14 9.22 0.73
CA GLN A 240 16.60 8.81 -0.59
C GLN A 240 15.55 9.19 -1.64
N ALA A 241 15.98 9.55 -2.84
CA ALA A 241 15.04 9.87 -3.92
C ALA A 241 14.20 8.65 -4.29
N PHE A 242 12.88 8.85 -4.40
CA PHE A 242 11.93 7.82 -4.80
C PHE A 242 10.75 8.47 -5.53
N THR A 243 10.32 7.84 -6.63
CA THR A 243 9.16 8.27 -7.42
C THR A 243 8.23 7.09 -7.64
N PHE A 244 7.03 7.12 -7.07
CA PHE A 244 6.07 6.03 -7.23
C PHE A 244 5.72 5.82 -8.71
N GLY A 245 5.69 4.56 -9.17
CA GLY A 245 5.36 4.22 -10.56
C GLY A 245 6.45 4.45 -11.61
N ARG A 246 7.63 4.99 -11.26
CA ARG A 246 8.70 5.21 -12.25
C ARG A 246 9.16 3.92 -12.94
N ASN A 247 9.78 4.08 -14.11
CA ASN A 247 10.50 2.99 -14.76
C ASN A 247 11.76 2.58 -13.97
N ILE A 248 12.14 1.31 -14.12
CA ILE A 248 13.32 0.70 -13.49
C ILE A 248 14.27 0.18 -14.58
N PHE A 249 15.58 0.38 -14.39
CA PHE A 249 16.59 -0.13 -15.31
C PHE A 249 16.96 -1.58 -15.00
N GLN A 250 17.15 -2.41 -16.03
CA GLN A 250 17.44 -3.83 -15.86
C GLN A 250 18.78 -4.06 -15.15
N GLU A 251 19.81 -3.28 -15.48
CA GLU A 251 21.14 -3.36 -14.89
C GLU A 251 21.11 -3.09 -13.39
N VAL A 252 20.25 -2.16 -12.95
CA VAL A 252 19.98 -1.88 -11.53
C VAL A 252 19.23 -3.04 -10.91
N SER A 253 18.17 -3.54 -11.56
CA SER A 253 17.37 -4.66 -11.08
C SER A 253 18.23 -5.88 -10.78
N ASP A 254 19.11 -6.26 -11.72
CA ASP A 254 19.99 -7.43 -11.59
C ASP A 254 20.93 -7.31 -10.39
N VAL A 255 21.47 -6.13 -10.13
CA VAL A 255 22.35 -5.89 -8.98
C VAL A 255 21.54 -5.95 -7.68
N VAL A 256 20.36 -5.33 -7.61
CA VAL A 256 19.53 -5.38 -6.41
C VAL A 256 19.13 -6.82 -6.10
N ASP A 257 18.65 -7.58 -7.08
CA ASP A 257 18.23 -8.96 -6.88
C ASP A 257 19.40 -9.87 -6.41
N GLU A 258 20.64 -9.56 -6.78
CA GLU A 258 21.85 -10.25 -6.31
C GLU A 258 22.15 -9.95 -4.82
N ILE A 259 22.01 -8.70 -4.36
CA ILE A 259 22.59 -8.25 -3.08
C ILE A 259 21.59 -7.71 -2.04
N PHE A 260 20.28 -7.70 -2.30
CA PHE A 260 19.28 -7.02 -1.46
C PHE A 260 19.21 -7.45 0.01
N THR A 261 19.78 -8.60 0.37
CA THR A 261 19.87 -9.04 1.77
C THR A 261 21.06 -8.46 2.52
N THR A 262 21.94 -7.71 1.86
CA THR A 262 23.23 -7.32 2.38
C THR A 262 23.23 -5.90 2.90
N TYR A 263 23.81 -5.68 4.07
CA TYR A 263 23.97 -4.36 4.68
C TYR A 263 25.40 -4.15 5.19
N ILE A 264 25.76 -2.89 5.41
CA ILE A 264 27.09 -2.48 5.88
C ILE A 264 27.04 -2.33 7.40
N THR A 265 28.04 -2.86 8.10
CA THR A 265 28.15 -2.74 9.56
C THR A 265 29.63 -2.74 9.99
N ARG A 266 29.88 -2.63 11.30
CA ARG A 266 31.21 -2.75 11.92
C ARG A 266 31.23 -3.94 12.90
N PRO A 267 32.41 -4.49 13.28
CA PRO A 267 32.51 -5.66 14.15
C PRO A 267 31.65 -5.60 15.42
N ASP A 268 31.64 -4.46 16.10
CA ASP A 268 31.00 -4.29 17.42
C ASP A 268 29.62 -3.61 17.36
N ILE A 269 29.05 -3.45 16.16
CA ILE A 269 27.77 -2.78 15.97
C ILE A 269 26.76 -3.78 15.41
N ARG A 270 25.60 -3.90 16.08
CA ARG A 270 24.52 -4.81 15.66
C ARG A 270 23.67 -4.25 14.52
N GLN A 271 23.50 -2.94 14.50
CA GLN A 271 22.66 -2.26 13.51
C GLN A 271 23.38 -2.11 12.15
N PRO A 272 22.62 -1.95 11.05
CA PRO A 272 23.17 -1.46 9.80
C PRO A 272 23.68 -0.03 9.99
N LEU A 273 24.78 0.33 9.32
CA LEU A 273 25.22 1.72 9.29
C LEU A 273 24.24 2.56 8.48
N PHE A 274 23.96 3.76 8.96
CA PHE A 274 23.29 4.81 8.21
C PHE A 274 24.28 5.44 7.22
N THR A 275 24.48 4.75 6.11
CA THR A 275 25.49 5.06 5.08
C THR A 275 25.02 6.18 4.17
N GLN A 276 25.23 7.41 4.60
CA GLN A 276 24.97 8.57 3.76
C GLN A 276 25.94 8.62 2.57
N TYR A 277 25.44 9.19 1.48
CA TYR A 277 26.16 9.35 0.22
C TYR A 277 25.78 10.69 -0.40
N SER A 278 26.66 11.21 -1.27
CA SER A 278 26.43 12.42 -2.05
C SER A 278 27.01 12.27 -3.46
N ASP A 279 26.70 13.20 -4.34
CA ASP A 279 27.22 13.19 -5.71
C ASP A 279 28.77 13.24 -5.72
N GLY A 280 29.36 13.94 -4.74
CA GLY A 280 30.79 14.06 -4.55
C GLY A 280 31.52 14.95 -5.55
N ARG A 281 30.78 15.76 -6.33
CA ARG A 281 31.31 16.87 -7.14
C ARG A 281 30.79 18.21 -6.63
N ARG A 282 29.47 18.34 -6.46
CA ARG A 282 28.78 19.49 -5.88
C ARG A 282 28.87 19.46 -4.36
N VAL A 283 28.69 18.29 -3.75
CA VAL A 283 28.78 18.10 -2.29
C VAL A 283 29.80 17.01 -1.97
N VAL A 284 30.94 17.40 -1.40
CA VAL A 284 31.98 16.48 -0.90
C VAL A 284 31.92 16.45 0.62
N ARG A 285 31.79 15.24 1.21
CA ARG A 285 31.81 15.04 2.67
C ARG A 285 32.62 13.81 3.02
N GLU A 286 33.46 13.94 4.03
CA GLU A 286 34.21 12.81 4.60
C GLU A 286 33.26 11.81 5.26
N GLY A 287 33.57 10.51 5.12
CA GLY A 287 32.74 9.43 5.64
C GLY A 287 31.46 9.16 4.82
N TRP A 288 31.27 9.84 3.68
CA TRP A 288 30.16 9.61 2.75
C TRP A 288 30.69 9.03 1.46
N LEU A 289 29.94 8.11 0.86
CA LEU A 289 30.26 7.62 -0.47
C LEU A 289 30.03 8.74 -1.49
N SER A 290 31.07 9.05 -2.27
CA SER A 290 30.95 9.88 -3.47
C SER A 290 30.44 9.01 -4.62
N GLN A 291 29.27 9.34 -5.16
CA GLN A 291 28.68 8.60 -6.28
C GLN A 291 29.56 8.69 -7.54
N TRP A 292 30.05 9.89 -7.89
CA TRP A 292 30.98 10.01 -9.02
C TRP A 292 32.34 9.35 -8.74
N GLY A 293 32.84 9.47 -7.52
CA GLY A 293 34.10 8.85 -7.12
C GLY A 293 34.04 7.32 -7.11
N SER A 294 32.89 6.72 -6.76
CA SER A 294 32.69 5.27 -6.87
C SER A 294 32.76 4.80 -8.32
N LYS A 295 32.22 5.59 -9.26
CA LYS A 295 32.35 5.31 -10.70
C LYS A 295 33.81 5.39 -11.13
N ASP A 296 34.52 6.44 -10.74
CA ASP A 296 35.93 6.64 -11.14
C ASP A 296 36.86 5.57 -10.56
N LEU A 297 36.58 5.06 -9.35
CA LEU A 297 37.30 3.92 -8.75
C LEU A 297 36.95 2.60 -9.45
N ALA A 298 35.69 2.37 -9.80
CA ALA A 298 35.29 1.18 -10.53
C ALA A 298 35.94 1.11 -11.93
N ASP A 299 36.09 2.25 -12.61
CA ASP A 299 36.83 2.33 -13.89
C ASP A 299 38.32 1.96 -13.72
N GLN A 300 38.89 2.16 -12.54
CA GLN A 300 40.25 1.76 -12.18
C GLN A 300 40.34 0.27 -11.78
N GLY A 301 39.24 -0.48 -11.83
CA GLY A 301 39.18 -1.90 -11.51
C GLY A 301 38.95 -2.20 -10.02
N TYR A 302 38.53 -1.23 -9.21
CA TYR A 302 38.19 -1.47 -7.81
C TYR A 302 36.88 -2.24 -7.71
N THR A 303 36.84 -3.23 -6.80
CA THR A 303 35.62 -3.95 -6.44
C THR A 303 34.70 -3.11 -5.56
N ALA A 304 33.41 -3.44 -5.52
CA ALA A 304 32.43 -2.75 -4.69
C ALA A 304 32.85 -2.65 -3.20
N LEU A 305 33.41 -3.72 -2.63
CA LEU A 305 33.88 -3.70 -1.24
C LEU A 305 35.09 -2.75 -1.04
N GLN A 306 36.03 -2.72 -1.98
CA GLN A 306 37.17 -1.79 -1.91
C GLN A 306 36.68 -0.34 -2.00
N ILE A 307 35.72 -0.06 -2.88
CA ILE A 307 35.10 1.26 -3.00
C ILE A 307 34.40 1.64 -1.68
N LEU A 308 33.60 0.74 -1.11
CA LEU A 308 32.92 0.98 0.17
C LEU A 308 33.92 1.25 1.30
N LYS A 309 34.99 0.46 1.41
CA LYS A 309 36.04 0.66 2.42
C LYS A 309 36.79 1.99 2.23
N ASN A 310 37.00 2.43 1.00
CA ASN A 310 37.59 3.74 0.71
C ASN A 310 36.76 4.89 1.29
N TYR A 311 35.43 4.78 1.35
CA TYR A 311 34.55 5.85 1.84
C TYR A 311 34.09 5.69 3.29
N TYR A 312 33.87 4.46 3.74
CA TYR A 312 33.32 4.15 5.07
C TYR A 312 34.37 3.57 6.04
N GLY A 313 35.62 3.43 5.62
CA GLY A 313 36.72 2.91 6.43
C GLY A 313 36.98 1.40 6.24
N ASP A 314 38.21 0.97 6.48
CA ASP A 314 38.66 -0.40 6.21
C ASP A 314 38.04 -1.48 7.11
N ASP A 315 37.49 -1.07 8.26
CA ASP A 315 36.89 -1.92 9.27
C ASP A 315 35.42 -2.26 9.00
N ILE A 316 34.81 -1.71 7.94
CA ILE A 316 33.45 -2.10 7.56
C ILE A 316 33.38 -3.55 7.08
N LEU A 317 32.22 -4.16 7.33
CA LEU A 317 31.86 -5.52 6.96
C LEU A 317 30.52 -5.51 6.23
N LEU A 318 30.37 -6.44 5.29
CA LEU A 318 29.08 -6.76 4.70
C LEU A 318 28.48 -7.95 5.44
N LYS A 319 27.26 -7.79 5.98
CA LYS A 319 26.49 -8.88 6.61
C LYS A 319 25.17 -9.08 5.88
N GLN A 320 24.64 -10.30 5.95
CA GLN A 320 23.31 -10.61 5.45
C GLN A 320 22.29 -10.49 6.57
N ALA A 321 21.18 -9.80 6.30
CA ALA A 321 20.01 -9.75 7.15
C ALA A 321 19.11 -10.95 6.87
N GLU A 322 18.43 -11.44 7.90
CA GLU A 322 17.40 -12.46 7.73
C GLU A 322 16.23 -11.88 6.94
N LYS A 323 15.75 -12.63 5.94
CA LYS A 323 14.55 -12.23 5.21
C LYS A 323 13.35 -12.49 6.08
N VAL A 324 12.45 -11.52 6.12
CA VAL A 324 11.13 -11.78 6.67
C VAL A 324 10.04 -11.44 5.66
N GLU A 325 9.14 -12.38 5.51
CA GLU A 325 7.97 -12.29 4.67
C GLU A 325 6.87 -11.51 5.39
N GLY A 326 7.00 -10.18 5.51
CA GLY A 326 6.00 -9.36 6.18
C GLY A 326 6.30 -7.87 6.14
N ILE A 327 5.41 -7.05 6.67
CA ILE A 327 5.75 -5.67 7.04
C ILE A 327 6.40 -5.75 8.42
N PRO A 328 7.57 -5.14 8.69
CA PRO A 328 7.94 -4.79 10.05
C PRO A 328 7.02 -3.62 10.44
N LEU A 329 5.76 -3.94 10.71
CA LEU A 329 4.86 -3.03 11.40
C LEU A 329 5.42 -2.89 12.80
N SER A 330 5.60 -1.65 13.23
CA SER A 330 6.03 -1.36 14.58
C SER A 330 4.98 -1.88 15.53
N PHE A 331 5.35 -2.93 16.25
CA PHE A 331 4.70 -3.33 17.47
C PHE A 331 4.48 -2.06 18.33
N PRO A 332 3.27 -1.83 18.89
CA PRO A 332 2.90 -0.57 19.55
C PRO A 332 3.65 -0.26 20.85
N GLY A 333 4.80 -0.90 21.07
CA GLY A 333 5.66 -0.69 22.22
C GLY A 333 5.27 -1.47 23.46
N THR A 334 3.99 -1.81 23.56
CA THR A 334 3.38 -2.58 24.62
C THR A 334 2.50 -3.66 24.01
N PRO A 335 2.39 -4.86 24.62
CA PRO A 335 1.50 -5.89 24.10
C PRO A 335 0.06 -5.37 24.01
N LEU A 336 -0.64 -5.71 22.93
CA LEU A 336 -2.09 -5.49 22.87
C LEU A 336 -2.77 -6.57 23.71
N VAL A 337 -3.57 -6.11 24.65
CA VAL A 337 -4.28 -6.94 25.63
C VAL A 337 -5.73 -6.47 25.71
N ILE A 338 -6.58 -7.20 26.44
CA ILE A 338 -7.95 -6.78 26.68
C ILE A 338 -7.96 -5.37 27.28
N GLY A 339 -8.72 -4.46 26.65
CA GLY A 339 -8.80 -3.04 26.98
C GLY A 339 -7.85 -2.13 26.21
N SER A 340 -6.93 -2.67 25.40
CA SER A 340 -6.18 -1.86 24.43
C SER A 340 -7.11 -1.27 23.37
N THR A 341 -6.82 -0.06 22.89
CA THR A 341 -7.62 0.63 21.87
C THR A 341 -6.74 1.36 20.87
N GLY A 342 -7.25 1.60 19.66
CA GLY A 342 -6.64 2.46 18.64
C GLY A 342 -6.25 1.71 17.37
N ASP A 343 -5.54 2.40 16.47
CA ASP A 343 -5.29 1.90 15.11
C ASP A 343 -4.44 0.62 15.09
N SER A 344 -3.58 0.40 16.08
CA SER A 344 -2.81 -0.84 16.21
C SER A 344 -3.70 -2.05 16.49
N VAL A 345 -4.79 -1.87 17.23
CA VAL A 345 -5.78 -2.93 17.48
C VAL A 345 -6.59 -3.20 16.21
N ARG A 346 -7.06 -2.13 15.56
CA ARG A 346 -7.83 -2.25 14.30
C ARG A 346 -7.04 -3.00 13.24
N MET A 347 -5.76 -2.66 13.10
CA MET A 347 -4.87 -3.32 12.15
C MET A 347 -4.70 -4.82 12.44
N ILE A 348 -4.58 -5.23 13.70
CA ILE A 348 -4.52 -6.67 14.02
C ILE A 348 -5.86 -7.36 13.75
N GLN A 349 -6.98 -6.71 14.04
CA GLN A 349 -8.31 -7.24 13.73
C GLN A 349 -8.47 -7.47 12.21
N GLU A 350 -8.09 -6.49 11.38
CA GLU A 350 -8.06 -6.58 9.92
C GLU A 350 -7.18 -7.74 9.44
N GLN A 351 -5.96 -7.85 9.97
CA GLN A 351 -5.02 -8.89 9.56
C GLN A 351 -5.52 -10.28 9.96
N LEU A 352 -6.04 -10.46 11.18
CA LEU A 352 -6.62 -11.73 11.62
C LEU A 352 -7.80 -12.14 10.76
N ASN A 353 -8.68 -11.18 10.40
CA ASN A 353 -9.81 -11.44 9.52
C ASN A 353 -9.37 -11.89 8.12
N ALA A 354 -8.38 -11.22 7.52
CA ALA A 354 -7.86 -11.65 6.23
C ALA A 354 -7.18 -13.02 6.30
N ILE A 355 -6.40 -13.30 7.35
CA ILE A 355 -5.78 -14.61 7.57
C ILE A 355 -6.86 -15.69 7.76
N SER A 356 -7.96 -15.38 8.45
CA SER A 356 -9.05 -16.34 8.70
C SER A 356 -9.69 -16.89 7.43
N ASN A 357 -9.59 -16.18 6.30
CA ASN A 357 -10.09 -16.67 5.02
C ASN A 357 -9.35 -17.95 4.55
N ASN A 358 -8.06 -18.07 4.87
CA ASN A 358 -7.24 -19.24 4.57
C ASN A 358 -7.07 -20.17 5.78
N TYR A 359 -7.32 -19.67 7.00
CA TYR A 359 -7.22 -20.41 8.26
C TYR A 359 -8.56 -20.31 9.03
N PRO A 360 -9.60 -21.07 8.62
CA PRO A 360 -10.98 -20.88 9.11
C PRO A 360 -11.20 -21.16 10.60
N LEU A 361 -10.23 -21.78 11.26
CA LEU A 361 -10.27 -21.97 12.72
C LEU A 361 -10.11 -20.66 13.48
N ILE A 362 -9.47 -19.65 12.90
CA ILE A 362 -9.31 -18.32 13.50
C ILE A 362 -10.67 -17.60 13.44
N PRO A 363 -11.32 -17.31 14.57
CA PRO A 363 -12.56 -16.55 14.60
C PRO A 363 -12.41 -15.16 13.98
N LYS A 364 -13.37 -14.76 13.15
CA LYS A 364 -13.47 -13.37 12.68
C LYS A 364 -13.85 -12.44 13.83
N VAL A 365 -13.33 -11.23 13.77
CA VAL A 365 -13.50 -10.20 14.80
C VAL A 365 -14.03 -8.92 14.15
N ILE A 366 -14.68 -8.07 14.94
CA ILE A 366 -15.12 -6.76 14.48
C ILE A 366 -13.91 -5.83 14.47
N GLU A 367 -13.69 -5.07 13.40
CA GLU A 367 -12.54 -4.16 13.20
C GLU A 367 -12.80 -2.77 13.82
N ASP A 368 -13.23 -2.75 15.07
CA ASP A 368 -13.62 -1.52 15.77
C ASP A 368 -12.43 -0.76 16.39
N GLY A 369 -11.24 -1.37 16.41
CA GLY A 369 -10.07 -0.84 17.10
C GLY A 369 -10.14 -0.98 18.62
N SER A 370 -11.00 -1.85 19.14
CA SER A 370 -11.14 -2.17 20.58
C SER A 370 -10.77 -3.62 20.85
N TYR A 371 -9.79 -3.83 21.73
CA TYR A 371 -9.28 -5.16 22.01
C TYR A 371 -10.15 -5.81 23.10
N GLY A 372 -11.22 -6.49 22.69
CA GLY A 372 -12.13 -7.24 23.57
C GLY A 372 -11.80 -8.73 23.68
N GLU A 373 -12.66 -9.48 24.38
CA GLU A 373 -12.52 -10.94 24.53
C GLU A 373 -12.51 -11.68 23.18
N ALA A 374 -13.30 -11.22 22.21
CA ALA A 374 -13.34 -11.80 20.87
C ALA A 374 -11.98 -11.67 20.15
N THR A 375 -11.32 -10.51 20.26
CA THR A 375 -9.98 -10.29 19.71
C THR A 375 -8.93 -11.16 20.41
N ALA A 376 -9.00 -11.25 21.74
CA ALA A 376 -8.10 -12.11 22.52
C ALA A 376 -8.21 -13.59 22.13
N GLU A 377 -9.44 -14.09 21.96
CA GLU A 377 -9.67 -15.49 21.56
C GLU A 377 -9.19 -15.74 20.13
N SER A 378 -9.43 -14.80 19.21
CA SER A 378 -8.92 -14.89 17.84
C SER A 378 -7.40 -14.97 17.78
N VAL A 379 -6.73 -14.14 18.58
CA VAL A 379 -5.26 -14.16 18.73
C VAL A 379 -4.78 -15.46 19.36
N LYS A 380 -5.49 -16.01 20.35
CA LYS A 380 -5.12 -17.27 21.00
C LYS A 380 -5.18 -18.45 20.04
N VAL A 381 -6.21 -18.50 19.19
CA VAL A 381 -6.33 -19.53 18.14
C VAL A 381 -5.25 -19.35 17.07
N PHE A 382 -4.96 -18.12 16.66
CA PHE A 382 -3.82 -17.84 15.78
C PHE A 382 -2.50 -18.36 16.39
N GLN A 383 -2.22 -18.03 17.65
CA GLN A 383 -1.03 -18.48 18.37
C GLN A 383 -0.93 -20.02 18.41
N GLN A 384 -2.05 -20.71 18.65
CA GLN A 384 -2.11 -22.17 18.63
C GLN A 384 -1.73 -22.76 17.26
N ILE A 385 -2.27 -22.21 16.17
CA ILE A 385 -2.00 -22.67 14.80
C ILE A 385 -0.52 -22.52 14.48
N PHE A 386 0.05 -21.35 14.78
CA PHE A 386 1.43 -21.00 14.44
C PHE A 386 2.45 -21.34 15.53
N LYS A 387 2.07 -22.21 16.50
CA LYS A 387 2.96 -22.75 17.55
C LYS A 387 3.61 -21.67 18.43
N LEU A 388 2.90 -20.59 18.69
CA LEU A 388 3.26 -19.56 19.65
C LEU A 388 2.63 -19.85 21.03
N PRO A 389 3.15 -19.25 22.12
CA PRO A 389 2.48 -19.28 23.42
C PRO A 389 1.06 -18.70 23.32
N GLN A 390 0.07 -19.46 23.80
CA GLN A 390 -1.36 -19.12 23.69
C GLN A 390 -1.82 -18.16 24.79
N THR A 391 -1.24 -16.96 24.82
CA THR A 391 -1.56 -15.94 25.83
C THR A 391 -2.85 -15.18 25.52
N GLY A 392 -3.27 -15.14 24.25
CA GLY A 392 -4.33 -14.23 23.80
C GLY A 392 -3.91 -12.76 23.81
N GLU A 393 -2.62 -12.49 24.02
CA GLU A 393 -2.03 -11.16 23.97
C GLU A 393 -1.19 -11.03 22.70
N VAL A 394 -1.27 -9.89 22.02
CA VAL A 394 -0.41 -9.61 20.88
C VAL A 394 0.84 -8.95 21.40
N ASN A 395 1.82 -9.76 21.80
CA ASN A 395 3.19 -9.31 22.10
C ASN A 395 4.03 -9.21 20.81
N PHE A 396 5.26 -8.73 20.90
CA PHE A 396 6.11 -8.49 19.73
C PHE A 396 6.24 -9.72 18.79
N PRO A 397 6.55 -10.94 19.28
CA PRO A 397 6.58 -12.12 18.42
C PRO A 397 5.23 -12.44 17.74
N THR A 398 4.12 -12.28 18.47
CA THR A 398 2.78 -12.56 17.93
C THR A 398 2.40 -11.54 16.86
N TRP A 399 2.61 -10.26 17.12
CA TRP A 399 2.39 -9.16 16.18
C TRP A 399 3.08 -9.42 14.84
N TYR A 400 4.37 -9.75 14.94
CA TYR A 400 5.20 -10.00 13.78
C TYR A 400 4.72 -11.21 13.00
N LYS A 401 4.41 -12.30 13.70
CA LYS A 401 3.90 -13.51 13.06
C LYS A 401 2.56 -13.28 12.37
N ILE A 402 1.66 -12.47 12.95
CA ILE A 402 0.39 -12.08 12.31
C ILE A 402 0.68 -11.32 11.02
N SER A 403 1.54 -10.31 11.06
CA SER A 403 1.91 -9.54 9.86
C SER A 403 2.53 -10.42 8.77
N ASP A 404 3.38 -11.37 9.16
CA ASP A 404 4.04 -12.26 8.21
C ASP A 404 3.02 -13.15 7.48
N VAL A 405 2.14 -13.78 8.24
CA VAL A 405 1.11 -14.67 7.69
C VAL A 405 0.10 -13.88 6.86
N TYR A 406 -0.28 -12.68 7.29
CA TYR A 406 -1.16 -11.79 6.54
C TYR A 406 -0.62 -11.50 5.13
N VAL A 407 0.66 -11.15 5.03
CA VAL A 407 1.29 -10.90 3.71
C VAL A 407 1.34 -12.17 2.87
N ALA A 408 1.65 -13.33 3.48
CA ALA A 408 1.68 -14.59 2.77
C ALA A 408 0.30 -14.97 2.17
N VAL A 409 -0.79 -14.76 2.91
CA VAL A 409 -2.14 -15.05 2.40
C VAL A 409 -2.59 -14.05 1.33
N GLN A 410 -2.20 -12.78 1.44
CA GLN A 410 -2.51 -11.75 0.43
C GLN A 410 -1.78 -11.97 -0.91
N LYS A 411 -0.68 -12.73 -0.92
CA LYS A 411 -0.01 -13.15 -2.17
C LYS A 411 -0.65 -14.37 -2.83
N LEU A 412 -1.49 -15.10 -2.10
CA LEU A 412 -2.19 -16.31 -2.57
C LEU A 412 -3.63 -16.02 -3.02
N ALA A 413 -4.17 -14.87 -2.64
CA ALA A 413 -5.43 -14.30 -3.15
C ALA A 413 -5.16 -13.47 -4.40
#